data_AF-A0A962WTD1-F1
#
_entry.id   AF-A0A962WTD1-F1
#
_cell.length_a   1.000
_cell.length_b   1.000
_cell.length_c   1.000
_cell.angle_alpha   90.00
_cell.angle_beta   90.00
_cell.angle_gamma   90.00
#
_symmetry.space_group_name_H-M   'P 1'
#
loop_
_entity.id
_entity.type
_entity.pdbx_description
1 polymer ?
#
loop_
_entity_poly.entity_id
_entity_poly.type
_entity_poly.pdbx_seq_one_letter_code
_entity_poly.pdbx_strand_id
1 'polypeptide(L)'
;MKNKEKKKGKNKKAEKQLKKGNGKAGKITKPGKLKASTKALRREIQRLTQELQSRDDQLNALMSGQASLPANDDIGLLSQTLHDSSDAGSISERKKIWERHQYLRSCYEKHLEAGLEKVTARHNADQDLRQRYGDDAGYTAEQLDSILS
;
A
#
# COMPACT_ATOMS: atom_id res chain seq x y z
N MET A 1 63.93 42.71 -27.54
CA MET A 1 63.32 43.51 -26.45
C MET A 1 62.24 44.42 -27.03
N LYS A 2 61.20 44.69 -26.21
CA LYS A 2 60.14 45.72 -26.32
C LYS A 2 58.78 45.25 -26.87
N ASN A 3 57.75 45.85 -26.29
CA ASN A 3 56.53 45.28 -25.73
C ASN A 3 55.37 46.25 -26.04
N LYS A 4 54.13 45.74 -26.19
CA LYS A 4 52.82 46.46 -26.13
C LYS A 4 52.60 47.53 -27.23
N GLU A 5 51.41 47.89 -27.70
CA GLU A 5 50.03 47.91 -27.18
C GLU A 5 49.10 48.14 -28.41
N LYS A 6 47.84 47.69 -28.45
CA LYS A 6 46.69 48.56 -28.20
C LYS A 6 45.39 47.74 -28.06
N LYS A 7 44.57 48.20 -27.10
CA LYS A 7 43.33 47.66 -26.56
C LYS A 7 42.06 48.24 -27.22
N LYS A 8 40.98 47.46 -27.13
CA LYS A 8 39.59 47.81 -26.74
C LYS A 8 38.78 48.87 -27.52
N GLY A 9 37.66 48.40 -28.09
CA GLY A 9 36.28 48.84 -27.76
C GLY A 9 35.43 47.57 -27.62
N LYS A 10 34.76 47.18 -26.52
CA LYS A 10 33.71 47.79 -25.67
C LYS A 10 32.56 48.41 -26.49
N ASN A 11 31.27 48.26 -26.19
CA ASN A 11 30.43 47.31 -25.44
C ASN A 11 28.98 47.86 -25.56
N LYS A 12 27.97 47.02 -25.35
CA LYS A 12 26.60 47.36 -24.89
C LYS A 12 25.62 48.11 -25.83
N LYS A 13 24.72 47.35 -26.44
CA LYS A 13 23.28 47.66 -26.53
C LYS A 13 22.52 46.32 -26.42
N ALA A 14 22.20 45.90 -25.20
CA ALA A 14 20.82 45.84 -24.67
C ALA A 14 19.94 44.87 -25.49
N GLU A 15 19.85 43.60 -25.13
CA GLU A 15 18.98 43.09 -24.06
C GLU A 15 17.54 43.63 -24.17
N LYS A 16 16.75 43.07 -25.08
CA LYS A 16 15.38 42.60 -24.82
C LYS A 16 14.80 41.91 -26.05
N GLN A 17 14.07 40.83 -25.79
CA GLN A 17 13.15 40.10 -26.68
C GLN A 17 13.79 38.95 -27.48
N LEU A 18 13.95 37.77 -26.87
CA LEU A 18 12.94 36.70 -26.72
C LEU A 18 12.38 36.14 -28.04
N LYS A 19 12.59 34.82 -28.17
CA LYS A 19 11.84 33.82 -28.93
C LYS A 19 12.16 33.67 -30.43
N LYS A 20 12.83 32.54 -30.70
CA LYS A 20 12.63 31.53 -31.77
C LYS A 20 14.04 31.00 -32.12
N GLY A 21 14.47 29.79 -31.81
CA GLY A 21 13.77 28.55 -31.56
C GLY A 21 14.30 27.49 -32.53
N ASN A 22 14.74 26.36 -31.96
CA ASN A 22 14.92 25.03 -32.55
C ASN A 22 16.23 24.62 -33.26
N GLY A 23 16.83 23.59 -32.66
CA GLY A 23 17.76 22.63 -33.27
C GLY A 23 19.03 22.53 -32.44
N LYS A 24 19.36 21.46 -31.71
CA LYS A 24 18.92 20.07 -31.73
C LYS A 24 19.11 19.53 -30.30
N ALA A 25 18.02 19.21 -29.61
CA ALA A 25 18.08 18.41 -28.39
C ALA A 25 17.98 16.94 -28.77
N GLY A 26 18.78 16.12 -28.07
CA GLY A 26 18.92 14.70 -28.30
C GLY A 26 17.58 13.96 -28.38
N LYS A 27 17.62 12.90 -29.17
CA LYS A 27 16.56 11.95 -29.48
C LYS A 27 16.01 11.31 -28.19
N ILE A 28 15.00 11.93 -27.57
CA ILE A 28 14.27 11.34 -26.44
C ILE A 28 13.33 10.27 -27.00
N THR A 29 13.45 9.10 -26.40
CA THR A 29 12.77 7.84 -26.70
C THR A 29 11.24 7.94 -26.71
N LYS A 30 10.65 7.53 -27.84
CA LYS A 30 9.30 6.95 -28.07
C LYS A 30 8.19 7.26 -27.00
N PRO A 31 7.19 8.11 -27.32
CA PRO A 31 6.04 8.38 -26.44
C PRO A 31 4.94 7.29 -26.42
N GLY A 32 5.17 6.13 -27.05
CA GLY A 32 4.13 5.10 -27.24
C GLY A 32 3.89 4.20 -26.01
N LYS A 33 4.92 3.93 -25.20
CA LYS A 33 4.84 2.88 -24.16
C LYS A 33 4.01 3.31 -22.94
N LEU A 34 4.08 4.59 -22.55
CA LEU A 34 3.31 5.16 -21.43
C LEU A 34 1.80 5.30 -21.74
N LYS A 35 1.44 5.63 -22.99
CA LYS A 35 0.03 5.72 -23.42
C LYS A 35 -0.65 4.36 -23.51
N ALA A 36 0.09 3.32 -23.90
CA ALA A 36 -0.42 1.95 -23.91
C ALA A 36 -0.69 1.43 -22.48
N SER A 37 0.23 1.70 -21.55
CA SER A 37 0.08 1.33 -20.13
C SER A 37 -1.10 2.05 -19.45
N THR A 38 -1.26 3.35 -19.69
CA THR A 38 -2.41 4.11 -19.14
C THR A 38 -3.75 3.66 -19.70
N LYS A 39 -3.83 3.24 -20.97
CA LYS A 39 -5.05 2.66 -21.54
C LYS A 39 -5.35 1.28 -20.96
N ALA A 40 -4.33 0.45 -20.73
CA ALA A 40 -4.49 -0.85 -20.09
C ALA A 40 -4.98 -0.72 -18.64
N LEU A 41 -4.37 0.17 -17.86
CA LEU A 41 -4.79 0.46 -16.50
C LEU A 41 -6.22 1.01 -16.42
N ARG A 42 -6.62 1.88 -17.34
CA ARG A 42 -8.02 2.35 -17.41
C ARG A 42 -9.01 1.23 -17.68
N ARG A 43 -8.67 0.28 -18.55
CA ARG A 43 -9.51 -0.90 -18.82
C ARG A 43 -9.61 -1.80 -17.59
N GLU A 44 -8.51 -1.99 -16.86
CA GLU A 44 -8.53 -2.80 -15.64
C GLU A 44 -9.36 -2.14 -14.53
N ILE A 45 -9.22 -0.82 -14.34
CA ILE A 45 -10.07 -0.07 -13.42
C ILE A 45 -11.54 -0.24 -13.81
N GLN A 46 -11.88 -0.09 -15.09
CA GLN A 46 -13.25 -0.26 -15.57
C GLN A 46 -13.80 -1.68 -15.34
N ARG A 47 -12.97 -2.70 -15.57
CA ARG A 47 -13.32 -4.11 -15.30
C ARG A 47 -13.59 -4.34 -13.83
N LEU A 48 -12.69 -3.87 -12.95
CA LEU A 48 -12.82 -4.03 -11.51
C LEU A 48 -14.02 -3.26 -10.95
N THR A 49 -14.32 -2.07 -11.48
CA THR A 49 -15.52 -1.32 -11.10
C THR A 49 -16.80 -2.08 -11.46
N GLN A 50 -16.87 -2.66 -12.66
CA GLN A 50 -18.01 -3.49 -13.06
C GLN A 50 -18.15 -4.75 -12.20
N GLU A 51 -17.03 -5.38 -11.86
CA GLU A 51 -17.03 -6.58 -11.05
C GLU A 51 -17.42 -6.32 -9.58
N LEU A 52 -17.03 -5.17 -9.03
CA LEU A 52 -17.51 -4.71 -7.72
C LEU A 52 -19.03 -4.44 -7.76
N GLN A 53 -19.50 -3.72 -8.78
CA GLN A 53 -20.92 -3.41 -8.92
C GLN A 53 -21.78 -4.67 -9.08
N SER A 54 -21.33 -5.64 -9.89
CA SER A 54 -22.00 -6.92 -10.01
C SER A 54 -22.05 -7.70 -8.69
N ARG A 55 -21.02 -7.60 -7.85
CA ARG A 55 -21.00 -8.24 -6.53
C ARG A 55 -21.92 -7.53 -5.56
N ASP A 56 -21.97 -6.20 -5.59
CA ASP A 56 -22.90 -5.42 -4.78
C ASP A 56 -24.35 -5.72 -5.16
N ASP A 57 -24.66 -5.86 -6.44
CA ASP A 57 -25.99 -6.26 -6.92
C ASP A 57 -26.36 -7.68 -6.46
N GLN A 58 -25.40 -8.63 -6.50
CA GLN A 58 -25.59 -9.98 -5.96
C GLN A 58 -25.82 -9.97 -4.44
N LEU A 59 -25.06 -9.16 -3.70
CA LEU A 59 -25.25 -9.00 -2.26
C LEU A 59 -26.62 -8.39 -1.97
N ASN A 60 -27.03 -7.36 -2.70
CA ASN A 60 -28.36 -6.76 -2.55
C ASN A 60 -29.48 -7.74 -2.89
N ALA A 61 -29.32 -8.60 -3.90
CA ALA A 61 -30.27 -9.64 -4.25
C ALA A 61 -30.38 -10.73 -3.15
N LEU A 62 -29.26 -11.13 -2.57
CA LEU A 62 -29.22 -12.08 -1.44
C LEU A 62 -29.82 -11.46 -0.16
N MET A 63 -29.51 -10.19 0.12
CA MET A 63 -30.02 -9.46 1.28
C MET A 63 -31.51 -9.14 1.19
N SER A 64 -32.02 -8.90 -0.02
CA SER A 64 -33.45 -8.63 -0.24
C SER A 64 -34.33 -9.88 -0.27
N GLY A 65 -33.74 -11.08 -0.11
CA GLY A 65 -34.47 -12.35 -0.06
C GLY A 65 -35.19 -12.73 -1.37
N GLN A 66 -34.91 -12.05 -2.49
CA GLN A 66 -35.53 -12.31 -3.79
C GLN A 66 -34.86 -13.44 -4.58
N ALA A 67 -33.79 -14.04 -4.05
CA ALA A 67 -33.30 -15.31 -4.58
C ALA A 67 -34.28 -16.42 -4.17
N SER A 68 -35.24 -16.71 -5.07
CA SER A 68 -35.95 -17.99 -5.11
C SER A 68 -34.90 -19.10 -5.20
N LEU A 69 -34.47 -19.60 -4.04
CA LEU A 69 -33.62 -20.78 -3.95
C LEU A 69 -34.42 -21.99 -4.45
N PRO A 70 -33.88 -22.80 -5.38
CA PRO A 70 -34.50 -24.09 -5.69
C PRO A 70 -34.52 -24.91 -4.40
N ALA A 71 -35.70 -25.42 -4.06
CA ALA A 71 -35.92 -26.29 -2.91
C ALA A 71 -34.93 -27.46 -2.94
N ASN A 72 -33.88 -27.34 -2.15
CA ASN A 72 -33.03 -28.45 -1.74
C ASN A 72 -33.00 -28.37 -0.21
N ASP A 73 -33.47 -29.45 0.42
CA ASP A 73 -33.68 -29.59 1.86
C ASP A 73 -32.39 -29.53 2.71
N ASP A 74 -31.25 -29.13 2.12
CA ASP A 74 -29.94 -28.95 2.77
C ASP A 74 -29.66 -27.53 3.32
N ILE A 75 -30.58 -26.58 3.12
CA ILE A 75 -30.39 -25.18 3.54
C ILE A 75 -30.42 -25.04 5.08
N GLY A 76 -31.10 -25.94 5.79
CA GLY A 76 -31.14 -25.94 7.26
C GLY A 76 -29.77 -26.21 7.89
N LEU A 77 -29.00 -27.12 7.30
CA LEU A 77 -27.66 -27.46 7.77
C LEU A 77 -26.65 -26.35 7.44
N LEU A 78 -26.75 -25.77 6.23
CA LEU A 78 -25.83 -24.71 5.79
C LEU A 78 -26.01 -23.41 6.58
N SER A 79 -27.26 -23.04 6.87
CA SER A 79 -27.58 -21.84 7.66
C SER A 79 -27.15 -21.98 9.13
N GLN A 80 -27.14 -23.20 9.65
CA GLN A 80 -26.63 -23.51 10.99
C GLN A 80 -25.09 -23.45 11.05
N THR A 81 -24.38 -23.95 10.02
CA THR A 81 -22.92 -23.74 9.89
C THR A 81 -22.51 -22.28 9.63
N LEU A 82 -23.34 -21.49 8.94
CA LEU A 82 -23.07 -20.06 8.70
C LEU A 82 -23.33 -19.20 9.94
N HIS A 83 -24.30 -19.56 10.77
CA HIS A 83 -24.49 -18.92 12.07
C HIS A 83 -23.38 -19.28 13.06
N ASP A 84 -22.84 -20.50 13.01
CA ASP A 84 -21.65 -20.89 13.79
C ASP A 84 -20.36 -20.17 13.34
N SER A 85 -20.33 -19.62 12.13
CA SER A 85 -19.19 -18.85 11.60
C SER A 85 -19.42 -17.33 11.60
N SER A 86 -20.63 -16.88 11.93
CA SER A 86 -20.97 -15.49 12.26
C SER A 86 -20.73 -15.21 13.75
N ASP A 87 -19.56 -15.58 14.25
CA ASP A 87 -19.19 -15.27 15.61
C ASP A 87 -18.73 -13.81 15.65
N ALA A 88 -19.59 -12.90 16.11
CA ALA A 88 -19.21 -11.51 16.39
C ALA A 88 -18.03 -11.43 17.40
N GLY A 89 -17.83 -12.50 18.18
CA GLY A 89 -16.61 -12.74 18.96
C GLY A 89 -15.36 -12.88 18.09
N SER A 90 -15.44 -13.61 16.99
CA SER A 90 -14.33 -13.82 16.03
C SER A 90 -13.89 -12.53 15.32
N ILE A 91 -14.82 -11.62 14.99
CA ILE A 91 -14.45 -10.31 14.39
C ILE A 91 -13.74 -9.42 15.41
N SER A 92 -14.26 -9.37 16.64
CA SER A 92 -13.66 -8.60 17.73
C SER A 92 -12.28 -9.13 18.11
N GLU A 93 -12.12 -10.45 18.14
CA GLU A 93 -10.87 -11.12 18.42
C GLU A 93 -9.84 -10.93 17.30
N ARG A 94 -10.25 -11.07 16.05
CA ARG A 94 -9.42 -10.75 14.88
C ARG A 94 -8.92 -9.31 14.92
N LYS A 95 -9.78 -8.36 15.31
CA LYS A 95 -9.39 -6.95 15.47
C LYS A 95 -8.34 -6.78 16.56
N LYS A 96 -8.52 -7.42 17.73
CA LYS A 96 -7.53 -7.41 18.82
C LYS A 96 -6.19 -7.99 18.39
N ILE A 97 -6.19 -9.11 17.67
CA ILE A 97 -4.97 -9.73 17.13
C ILE A 97 -4.25 -8.77 16.18
N TRP A 98 -5.00 -8.11 15.29
CA TRP A 98 -4.42 -7.12 14.38
C TRP A 98 -3.82 -5.92 15.11
N GLU A 99 -4.52 -5.38 16.13
CA GLU A 99 -4.00 -4.27 16.95
C GLU A 99 -2.72 -4.65 17.69
N ARG A 100 -2.68 -5.85 18.30
CA ARG A 100 -1.47 -6.40 18.94
C ARG A 100 -0.32 -6.51 17.95
N HIS A 101 -0.59 -7.03 16.75
CA HIS A 101 0.42 -7.20 15.71
C HIS A 101 0.94 -5.85 15.17
N GLN A 102 0.06 -4.87 14.96
CA GLN A 102 0.45 -3.51 14.56
C GLN A 102 1.34 -2.87 15.62
N TYR A 103 0.93 -2.98 16.89
CA TYR A 103 1.71 -2.44 17.99
C TYR A 103 3.10 -3.08 18.09
N LEU A 104 3.18 -4.41 17.98
CA LEU A 104 4.44 -5.15 17.97
C LEU A 104 5.38 -4.64 16.87
N ARG A 105 4.88 -4.44 15.64
CA ARG A 105 5.70 -3.91 14.53
C ARG A 105 6.18 -2.49 14.80
N SER A 106 5.32 -1.60 15.31
CA SER A 106 5.72 -0.24 15.65
C SER A 106 6.77 -0.18 16.78
N CYS A 107 6.68 -1.03 17.80
CA CYS A 107 7.71 -1.10 18.85
C CYS A 107 9.03 -1.64 18.29
N TYR A 108 8.98 -2.69 17.47
CA TYR A 108 10.15 -3.22 16.79
C TYR A 108 10.87 -2.17 15.94
N GLU A 109 10.13 -1.41 15.14
CA GLU A 109 10.69 -0.32 14.32
C GLU A 109 11.37 0.75 15.19
N LYS A 110 10.76 1.17 16.31
CA LYS A 110 11.38 2.13 17.24
C LYS A 110 12.68 1.60 17.83
N HIS A 111 12.73 0.32 18.18
CA HIS A 111 13.94 -0.32 18.70
C HIS A 111 15.04 -0.41 17.62
N LEU A 112 14.68 -0.66 16.37
CA LEU A 112 15.62 -0.60 15.25
C LEU A 112 16.12 0.83 14.97
N GLU A 113 15.25 1.83 15.04
CA GLU A 113 15.63 3.25 14.92
C GLU A 113 16.58 3.69 16.05
N ALA A 114 16.42 3.12 17.23
CA ALA A 114 17.34 3.31 18.36
C ALA A 114 18.70 2.59 18.16
N GLY A 115 18.89 1.87 17.06
CA GLY A 115 20.14 1.18 16.71
C GLY A 115 20.30 -0.19 17.38
N LEU A 116 19.23 -0.77 17.93
CA LEU A 116 19.29 -2.11 18.50
C LEU A 116 19.39 -3.18 17.41
N GLU A 117 20.12 -4.25 17.70
CA GLU A 117 20.18 -5.43 16.84
C GLU A 117 18.78 -6.06 16.71
N LYS A 118 18.46 -6.62 15.53
CA LYS A 118 17.16 -7.21 15.22
C LYS A 118 16.66 -8.18 16.31
N VAL A 119 17.53 -9.04 16.83
CA VAL A 119 17.17 -10.02 17.86
C VAL A 119 16.73 -9.31 19.15
N THR A 120 17.52 -8.35 19.62
CA THR A 120 17.23 -7.56 20.81
C THR A 120 15.99 -6.68 20.62
N ALA A 121 15.83 -6.08 19.43
CA ALA A 121 14.67 -5.29 19.09
C ALA A 121 13.37 -6.10 19.10
N ARG A 122 13.40 -7.35 18.61
CA ARG A 122 12.25 -8.28 18.69
C ARG A 122 11.91 -8.64 20.13
N HIS A 123 12.92 -8.95 20.94
CA HIS A 123 12.70 -9.27 22.35
C HIS A 123 12.09 -8.10 23.12
N ASN A 124 12.63 -6.89 22.93
CA ASN A 124 12.09 -5.70 23.57
C ASN A 124 10.67 -5.36 23.07
N ALA A 125 10.40 -5.53 21.77
CA ALA A 125 9.06 -5.33 21.23
C ALA A 125 8.03 -6.33 21.80
N ASP A 126 8.43 -7.60 22.03
CA ASP A 126 7.60 -8.58 22.71
C ASP A 126 7.38 -8.23 24.19
N GLN A 127 8.42 -7.75 24.87
CA GLN A 127 8.29 -7.28 26.25
C GLN A 127 7.32 -6.09 26.36
N ASP A 128 7.39 -5.13 25.43
CA ASP A 128 6.45 -4.01 25.35
C ASP A 128 5.02 -4.49 25.08
N LEU A 129 4.87 -5.51 24.21
CA LEU A 129 3.58 -6.12 23.92
C LEU A 129 2.96 -6.77 25.16
N ARG A 130 3.76 -7.52 25.94
CA ARG A 130 3.34 -8.15 27.20
C ARG A 130 2.96 -7.11 28.26
N GLN A 131 3.74 -6.03 28.39
CA GLN A 131 3.42 -4.93 29.30
C GLN A 131 2.07 -4.27 28.97
N ARG A 132 1.73 -4.16 27.69
CA ARG A 132 0.51 -3.46 27.26
C ARG A 132 -0.73 -4.34 27.21
N TYR A 133 -0.60 -5.61 26.81
CA TYR A 133 -1.74 -6.48 26.53
C TYR A 133 -1.83 -7.71 27.44
N GLY A 134 -0.87 -7.92 28.34
CA GLY A 134 -0.77 -9.08 29.21
C GLY A 134 0.24 -10.12 28.72
N ASP A 135 0.68 -10.99 29.64
CA ASP A 135 1.66 -12.04 29.34
C ASP A 135 1.16 -13.08 28.33
N ASP A 136 -0.15 -13.22 28.19
CA ASP A 136 -0.85 -14.07 27.20
C ASP A 136 -0.72 -13.56 25.76
N ALA A 137 -0.40 -12.27 25.58
CA ALA A 137 -0.30 -11.64 24.28
C ALA A 137 1.10 -11.81 23.63
N GLY A 138 2.08 -12.30 24.38
CA GLY A 138 3.45 -12.45 23.90
C GLY A 138 3.64 -13.61 22.92
N TYR A 139 4.66 -13.49 22.09
CA TYR A 139 5.04 -14.48 21.09
C TYR A 139 6.33 -15.18 21.47
N THR A 140 6.53 -16.38 20.92
CA THR A 140 7.81 -17.09 21.00
C THR A 140 8.85 -16.46 20.07
N ALA A 141 10.14 -16.71 20.32
CA ALA A 141 11.22 -16.17 19.49
C ALA A 141 11.09 -16.56 18.01
N GLU A 142 10.67 -17.79 17.71
CA GLU A 142 10.44 -18.29 16.36
C GLU A 142 9.28 -17.56 15.67
N GLN A 143 8.19 -17.32 16.41
CA GLN A 143 7.06 -16.54 15.90
C GLN A 143 7.43 -15.09 15.63
N LEU A 144 8.22 -14.48 16.53
CA LEU A 144 8.72 -13.11 16.34
C LEU A 144 9.60 -13.00 15.10
N ASP A 145 10.46 -13.98 14.84
CA ASP A 145 11.26 -14.03 13.60
C ASP A 145 10.36 -14.12 12.36
N SER A 146 9.35 -15.00 12.38
CA SER A 146 8.40 -15.10 11.26
C SER A 146 7.54 -13.85 11.05
N ILE A 147 7.19 -13.12 12.11
CA ILE A 147 6.32 -11.94 12.07
C ILE A 147 7.09 -10.66 11.69
N LEU A 148 8.35 -10.54 12.13
CA LEU A 148 9.20 -9.35 12.07
C LEU A 148 10.47 -9.56 11.23
N SER A 149 10.48 -10.53 10.31
CA SER A 149 11.59 -10.74 9.38
C SER A 149 11.79 -9.59 8.40
#